data_AF-Q56GW4-F1
#
_entry.id   AF-Q56GW4-F1
#
_cell.length_a   1.000
_cell.length_b   1.000
_cell.length_c   1.000
_cell.angle_alpha   90.00
_cell.angle_beta   90.00
_cell.angle_gamma   90.00
#
_symmetry.space_group_name_H-M   'P 1'
#
loop_
_entity.id
_entity.type
_entity.pdbx_description
1 polymer ?
#
loop_
_entity_poly.entity_id
_entity_poly.type
_entity_poly.pdbx_seq_one_letter_code
_entity_poly.pdbx_strand_id
1 'polypeptide(L)'
;MSEGIEALQLKEEDVTKFLASGAHLGAQNVDRHMESYVYKRKSDGIHIINLRQTWEKLVLAARVIAGIENPADVCVISCRPYGTRAA
;
A
#
# COMPACT_ATOMS: atom_id res chain seq x y z
N MET A 1 10.07 -6.83 4.70
CA MET A 1 11.19 -7.00 3.73
C MET A 1 11.73 -5.67 3.20
N SER A 2 11.88 -4.65 4.05
CA SER A 2 12.95 -3.66 3.91
C SER A 2 14.14 -4.24 4.67
N GLU A 3 15.03 -4.97 3.99
CA GLU A 3 16.11 -5.79 4.57
C GLU A 3 17.21 -4.95 5.26
N GLY A 4 16.86 -4.08 6.20
CA GLY A 4 17.79 -3.20 6.90
C GLY A 4 18.32 -2.03 6.05
N ILE A 5 17.88 -1.89 4.80
CA ILE A 5 18.31 -0.79 3.92
C ILE A 5 17.67 0.53 4.43
N GLU A 6 18.47 1.37 5.07
CA GLU A 6 18.04 2.65 5.64
C GLU A 6 17.35 3.57 4.62
N ALA A 7 17.83 3.57 3.37
CA ALA A 7 17.28 4.41 2.31
C ALA A 7 15.82 4.05 1.93
N LEU A 8 15.36 2.82 2.20
CA LEU A 8 14.02 2.34 1.86
C LEU A 8 13.10 2.27 3.10
N GLN A 9 13.54 2.79 4.24
CA GLN A 9 12.69 2.86 5.43
C GLN A 9 11.56 3.86 5.24
N LEU A 10 10.43 3.57 5.88
CA LEU A 10 9.26 4.45 5.88
C LEU A 10 9.61 5.73 6.64
N LYS A 11 9.64 6.86 5.94
CA LYS A 11 9.92 8.18 6.53
C LYS A 11 8.66 8.82 7.09
N GLU A 12 8.83 9.71 8.05
CA GLU A 12 7.71 10.42 8.71
C GLU A 12 6.89 11.24 7.71
N GLU A 13 7.55 11.91 6.76
CA GLU A 13 6.88 12.64 5.69
C GLU A 13 5.94 11.76 4.85
N ASP A 14 6.31 10.50 4.60
CA ASP A 14 5.47 9.58 3.83
C ASP A 14 4.30 9.07 4.68
N VAL A 15 4.52 8.83 5.97
CA VAL A 15 3.46 8.48 6.92
C VAL A 15 2.39 9.59 6.97
N THR A 16 2.79 10.85 7.05
CA THR A 16 1.83 11.96 7.07
C THR A 16 0.98 12.01 5.80
N LYS A 17 1.56 11.73 4.63
CA LYS A 17 0.82 11.61 3.35
C LYS A 17 -0.14 10.43 3.35
N PHE A 18 0.24 9.28 3.89
CA PHE A 18 -0.67 8.13 4.04
C PHE A 18 -1.84 8.40 4.98
N LEU A 19 -1.60 9.15 6.05
CA LEU A 19 -2.65 9.54 6.99
C LEU A 19 -3.58 10.58 6.35
N ALA A 20 -3.02 11.59 5.67
CA ALA A 20 -3.79 12.64 4.99
C ALA A 20 -4.67 12.11 3.86
N SER A 21 -4.17 11.13 3.09
CA SER A 21 -4.94 10.47 2.02
C SER A 21 -5.97 9.45 2.51
N GLY A 22 -5.98 9.12 3.81
CA GLY A 22 -6.89 8.13 4.37
C GLY A 22 -6.58 6.67 4.00
N ALA A 23 -5.39 6.38 3.44
CA ALA A 23 -5.01 5.05 2.96
C ALA A 23 -4.97 3.95 4.06
N HIS A 24 -4.86 4.36 5.32
CA HIS A 24 -4.91 3.46 6.47
C HIS A 24 -6.33 2.98 6.82
N LEU A 25 -7.37 3.59 6.23
CA LEU A 25 -8.76 3.23 6.45
C LEU A 25 -9.18 2.16 5.43
N GLY A 26 -9.48 0.97 5.92
CA GLY A 26 -9.99 -0.14 5.12
C GLY A 26 -11.52 -0.16 5.03
N ALA A 27 -12.07 -1.34 4.72
CA ALA A 27 -13.50 -1.58 4.65
C ALA A 27 -14.07 -2.22 5.93
N GLN A 28 -15.39 -2.37 6.00
CA GLN A 28 -16.06 -3.08 7.09
C GLN A 28 -15.86 -4.60 7.03
N ASN A 29 -15.63 -5.14 5.83
CA ASN A 29 -15.42 -6.56 5.59
C ASN A 29 -13.95 -6.81 5.28
N VAL A 30 -13.41 -7.93 5.74
CA VAL A 30 -12.03 -8.36 5.50
C VAL A 30 -12.04 -9.77 4.91
N ASP A 31 -11.20 -10.01 3.91
CA ASP A 31 -10.93 -11.36 3.42
C ASP A 31 -9.94 -12.07 4.35
N ARG A 32 -10.03 -13.40 4.46
CA ARG A 32 -9.19 -14.19 5.37
C ARG A 32 -7.68 -13.97 5.14
N HIS A 33 -7.25 -13.80 3.89
CA HIS A 33 -5.84 -13.58 3.57
C HIS A 33 -5.37 -12.16 3.95
N MET A 34 -6.31 -11.22 4.01
CA MET A 34 -6.05 -9.82 4.33
C MET A 34 -6.00 -9.53 5.83
N GLU A 35 -6.45 -10.48 6.67
CA GLU A 35 -6.45 -10.33 8.14
C GLU A 35 -5.06 -10.00 8.70
N SER A 36 -4.00 -10.55 8.10
CA SER A 36 -2.62 -10.30 8.53
C SER A 36 -2.16 -8.83 8.39
N TYR A 37 -2.79 -8.08 7.48
CA TYR A 37 -2.50 -6.66 7.23
C TYR A 37 -3.34 -5.71 8.09
N VAL A 38 -4.33 -6.22 8.80
CA VAL A 38 -5.19 -5.42 9.68
C VAL A 38 -4.49 -5.19 11.02
N TYR A 39 -4.44 -3.93 11.45
CA TYR A 39 -3.92 -3.56 12.76
C TYR A 39 -5.00 -3.66 13.85
N LYS A 40 -6.15 -3.02 13.63
CA LYS A 40 -7.25 -2.98 14.60
C LYS A 40 -8.59 -2.68 13.90
N ARG A 41 -9.71 -3.05 14.53
CA ARG A 41 -11.06 -2.64 14.12
C ARG A 41 -11.58 -1.48 14.99
N LYS A 42 -12.16 -0.46 14.36
CA LYS A 42 -12.87 0.63 15.06
C LYS A 42 -14.25 0.17 15.55
N SER A 43 -14.83 0.93 16.47
CA SER A 43 -16.23 0.78 16.91
C SER A 43 -17.22 0.80 15.74
N ASP A 44 -16.93 1.61 14.72
CA ASP A 44 -17.77 1.81 13.53
C ASP A 44 -17.65 0.65 12.52
N GLY A 45 -16.93 -0.40 12.88
CA GLY A 45 -16.75 -1.60 12.08
C GLY A 45 -15.64 -1.53 11.03
N ILE A 46 -15.07 -0.35 10.77
CA ILE A 46 -13.97 -0.13 9.81
C ILE A 46 -12.67 -0.75 10.32
N HIS A 47 -11.96 -1.48 9.44
CA HIS A 47 -10.63 -2.03 9.73
C HIS A 47 -9.54 -1.00 9.43
N ILE A 48 -8.60 -0.83 10.36
CA ILE A 48 -7.40 -0.01 10.21
C ILE A 48 -6.28 -0.91 9.68
N ILE A 49 -5.65 -0.50 8.59
CA ILE A 49 -4.55 -1.23 7.93
C ILE A 49 -3.20 -0.81 8.53
N ASN A 50 -2.29 -1.77 8.70
CA ASN A 50 -0.95 -1.49 9.18
C ASN A 50 -0.06 -0.88 8.08
N LEU A 51 0.20 0.43 8.19
CA LEU A 51 1.01 1.18 7.22
C LEU A 51 2.43 0.66 7.05
N ARG A 52 3.05 0.08 8.10
CA ARG A 52 4.38 -0.53 7.97
C ARG A 52 4.35 -1.71 7.01
N GLN A 53 3.35 -2.57 7.14
CA GLN A 53 3.21 -3.72 6.24
C GLN A 53 2.82 -3.27 4.82
N THR A 54 1.99 -2.24 4.68
CA THR A 54 1.66 -1.63 3.38
C THR A 54 2.91 -1.12 2.68
N TRP A 55 3.78 -0.40 3.39
CA TRP A 55 5.05 0.10 2.83
C TRP A 55 5.94 -1.03 2.34
N GLU A 56 6.08 -2.10 3.14
CA GLU A 56 6.91 -3.25 2.74
C GLU A 56 6.38 -3.94 1.47
N LYS A 57 5.07 -4.04 1.30
CA LYS A 57 4.46 -4.60 0.09
C LYS A 57 4.60 -3.67 -1.11
N LEU A 58 4.52 -2.36 -0.89
CA LEU A 58 4.74 -1.35 -1.93
C LEU A 58 6.18 -1.38 -2.45
N VAL A 59 7.16 -1.45 -1.56
CA VAL A 59 8.58 -1.58 -1.94
C VAL A 59 8.83 -2.91 -2.67
N LEU A 60 8.20 -4.00 -2.22
CA LEU A 60 8.30 -5.30 -2.92
C LEU A 60 7.77 -5.21 -4.36
N ALA A 61 6.60 -4.59 -4.57
CA ALA A 61 6.05 -4.41 -5.91
C ALA A 61 6.95 -3.53 -6.78
N ALA A 62 7.49 -2.43 -6.23
CA ALA A 62 8.43 -1.56 -6.95
C ALA A 62 9.69 -2.32 -7.40
N ARG A 63 10.23 -3.21 -6.56
CA ARG A 63 11.38 -4.07 -6.93
C ARG A 63 11.04 -5.02 -8.09
N VAL A 64 9.85 -5.63 -8.08
CA VAL A 64 9.41 -6.52 -9.17
C VAL A 64 9.30 -5.75 -10.49
N ILE A 65 8.73 -4.55 -10.46
CA ILE A 65 8.60 -3.70 -11.66
C ILE A 65 9.97 -3.23 -12.15
N ALA A 66 10.85 -2.80 -11.25
CA ALA A 66 12.20 -2.36 -11.60
C ALA A 66 13.10 -3.48 -12.14
N GLY A 67 12.75 -4.74 -11.88
CA GLY A 67 13.45 -5.91 -12.43
C GLY A 67 13.11 -6.22 -13.89
N ILE A 68 12.14 -5.54 -14.50
CA ILE A 68 11.76 -5.73 -15.90
C ILE A 68 12.70 -4.91 -16.78
N GLU A 69 13.38 -5.56 -17.72
CA GLU A 69 14.39 -4.93 -18.58
C GLU A 69 13.80 -3.84 -19.49
N ASN A 70 12.67 -4.14 -20.12
CA ASN A 70 11.96 -3.21 -21.00
C ASN A 70 10.75 -2.60 -20.28
N PRO A 71 10.77 -1.31 -19.90
CA PRO A 71 9.67 -0.69 -19.17
C PRO A 71 8.38 -0.59 -19.99
N ALA A 72 8.45 -0.67 -21.32
CA ALA A 72 7.26 -0.65 -22.18
C ALA A 72 6.41 -1.93 -22.07
N ASP A 73 6.95 -3.01 -21.52
CA ASP A 73 6.23 -4.26 -21.30
C ASP A 73 5.34 -4.21 -20.05
N VAL A 74 5.40 -3.13 -19.27
CA VAL A 74 4.57 -2.92 -18.07
C VAL A 74 3.31 -2.14 -18.43
N CYS A 75 2.15 -2.79 -18.29
CA CYS A 75 0.85 -2.17 -18.50
C CYS A 75 0.16 -1.83 -17.16
N VAL A 76 -0.38 -0.62 -17.05
CA VAL A 76 -1.15 -0.15 -15.87
C VAL A 76 -2.63 -0.11 -16.23
N ILE A 77 -3.46 -0.84 -15.50
CA ILE A 77 -4.89 -1.03 -15.81
C ILE A 77 -5.74 -0.64 -14.61
N SER A 78 -6.78 0.16 -14.84
CA SER A 78 -7.86 0.41 -13.88
C SER A 78 -9.21 0.47 -14.61
N CYS A 79 -10.22 -0.21 -14.07
CA CYS A 79 -11.59 -0.15 -14.59
C CYS A 79 -12.45 0.92 -13.91
N ARG A 80 -11.94 1.55 -12.85
CA ARG A 80 -12.71 2.47 -12.01
C ARG A 80 -12.31 3.92 -12.33
N PRO A 81 -13.27 4.86 -12.29
CA PRO A 81 -13.03 6.24 -12.74
C PRO A 81 -11.96 6.96 -11.90
N TYR A 82 -11.85 6.62 -10.61
CA TYR A 82 -10.82 7.17 -9.72
C TYR A 82 -9.39 6.72 -10.08
N GLY A 83 -9.21 5.73 -10.94
CA GLY A 83 -7.90 5.25 -11.38
C GLY A 83 -7.49 5.70 -12.78
N THR A 84 -8.34 6.41 -13.53
CA THR A 84 -8.00 6.87 -14.89
C THR A 84 -6.99 8.01 -14.88
N ARG A 85 -7.05 8.89 -13.88
CA ARG A 85 -6.02 9.88 -13.55
C ARG A 85 -5.70 9.76 -12.07
N ALA A 86 -4.69 8.95 -11.75
CA ALA A 86 -4.19 8.86 -10.38
C ALA A 86 -3.53 10.21 -10.01
N ALA A 87 -3.84 10.69 -8.80
CA ALA A 87 -3.32 11.93 -8.22
C ALA A 87 -2.15 11.66 -7.27
#